data_AF-A0A847LC83-F1
#
_entry.id   AF-A0A847LC83-F1
#
_cell.length_a   1.000
_cell.length_b   1.000
_cell.length_c   1.000
_cell.angle_alpha   90.00
_cell.angle_beta   90.00
_cell.angle_gamma   90.00
#
_symmetry.space_group_name_H-M   'P 1'
#
loop_
_entity.id
_entity.type
_entity.pdbx_description
1 polymer ?
#
loop_
_entity_poly.entity_id
_entity_poly.type
_entity_poly.pdbx_seq_one_letter_code
_entity_poly.pdbx_strand_id
1 'polypeptide(L)'
;MLRFLVFLGPVLMVCVCVGGAGLPAFGQEEEPAVSDPLGDLENRFFEALAGGQAGQAEELLRAALADGRLTGKDPLEANLLVALGNHFCEAGSVGSACFWLEGAVTRYGSLPMDDAGEQTYASALGAKIAWLKSGGVRSWVEKEPAVLARKLFQALSRADRATLEGSLALFDIYLGWWQSELEPVTREELLAFLESHRGGTLTWANEPEVIAQSPKGDTVIYMNIRGWKDIEGYSNIQFAIHPVAAGGWEWRGIVLGEDQTASSTP
;
A
#
# COMPACT_ATOMS: atom_id res chain seq x y z
N MET A 1 -16.40 -2.66 0.29
CA MET A 1 -15.82 -2.52 1.65
C MET A 1 -14.33 -2.80 1.50
N LEU A 2 -13.58 -1.80 1.01
CA LEU A 2 -12.15 -1.94 0.74
C LEU A 2 -11.42 -1.91 2.09
N ARG A 3 -10.86 -3.05 2.48
CA ARG A 3 -10.05 -3.19 3.69
C ARG A 3 -8.62 -2.72 3.39
N PHE A 4 -7.99 -2.14 4.40
CA PHE A 4 -6.62 -1.62 4.42
C PHE A 4 -5.67 -2.38 3.49
N LEU A 5 -5.12 -1.64 2.52
CA LEU A 5 -3.90 -2.02 1.83
C LEU A 5 -2.74 -1.80 2.80
N VAL A 6 -2.42 -2.84 3.56
CA VAL A 6 -1.08 -2.97 4.15
C VAL A 6 -0.15 -3.14 2.96
N PHE A 7 0.73 -2.16 2.70
CA PHE A 7 1.81 -2.30 1.73
C PHE A 7 2.72 -3.45 2.19
N LEU A 8 2.42 -4.64 1.67
CA LEU A 8 3.26 -5.81 1.65
C LEU A 8 3.86 -5.84 0.24
N GLY A 9 5.19 -5.88 0.14
CA GLY A 9 5.83 -6.53 -1.00
C GLY A 9 5.38 -8.01 -1.07
N PRO A 10 5.54 -8.68 -2.22
CA PRO A 10 4.74 -9.82 -2.59
C PRO A 10 4.98 -11.00 -1.64
N VAL A 11 3.94 -11.38 -0.89
CA VAL A 11 3.75 -12.77 -0.48
C VAL A 11 2.34 -13.16 -0.86
N LEU A 12 2.28 -13.79 -2.02
CA LEU A 12 1.22 -14.60 -2.59
C LEU A 12 0.33 -15.27 -1.52
N MET A 13 -0.87 -14.76 -1.27
CA MET A 13 -1.90 -15.49 -0.52
C MET A 13 -2.82 -16.21 -1.51
N VAL A 14 -2.45 -17.43 -1.90
CA VAL A 14 -3.35 -18.34 -2.61
C VAL A 14 -4.35 -18.91 -1.61
N CYS A 15 -5.50 -18.25 -1.46
CA CYS A 15 -6.65 -18.82 -0.74
C CYS A 15 -7.52 -19.60 -1.74
N VAL A 16 -7.21 -20.89 -1.93
CA VAL A 16 -8.06 -21.78 -2.73
C VAL A 16 -9.21 -22.28 -1.84
N CYS A 17 -10.38 -21.70 -2.01
CA CYS A 17 -11.64 -22.28 -1.53
C CYS A 17 -12.15 -23.29 -2.57
N VAL A 18 -11.95 -24.59 -2.35
CA VAL A 18 -12.69 -25.62 -3.10
C VAL A 18 -13.97 -25.96 -2.35
N GLY A 19 -15.09 -25.38 -2.80
CA GLY A 19 -16.43 -25.75 -2.39
C GLY A 19 -16.92 -27.01 -3.13
N GLY A 20 -17.03 -28.10 -2.38
CA GLY A 20 -18.00 -29.19 -2.45
C GLY A 20 -18.64 -29.64 -3.78
N ALA A 21 -18.40 -30.91 -4.13
CA ALA A 21 -19.44 -31.81 -4.62
C ALA A 21 -19.23 -33.20 -3.98
N GLY A 22 -20.27 -33.70 -3.31
CA GLY A 22 -20.19 -34.79 -2.35
C GLY A 22 -19.99 -36.20 -2.91
N LEU A 23 -19.33 -37.04 -2.11
CA LEU A 23 -19.30 -38.50 -2.16
C LEU A 23 -19.12 -39.06 -0.72
N PRO A 24 -19.49 -40.32 -0.43
CA PRO A 24 -19.93 -40.74 0.89
C PRO A 24 -18.81 -41.07 1.87
N ALA A 25 -19.20 -41.00 3.15
CA ALA A 25 -18.38 -41.14 4.36
C ALA A 25 -17.48 -42.38 4.37
N PHE A 26 -16.17 -42.15 4.31
CA PHE A 26 -15.18 -42.97 4.96
C PHE A 26 -14.71 -42.23 6.21
N GLY A 27 -14.67 -42.91 7.35
CA GLY A 27 -14.21 -42.33 8.61
C GLY A 27 -12.81 -41.78 8.45
N GLN A 28 -12.70 -40.46 8.39
CA GLN A 28 -11.45 -39.77 8.65
C GLN A 28 -11.30 -39.73 10.16
N GLU A 29 -10.31 -40.45 10.67
CA GLU A 29 -9.67 -40.05 11.91
C GLU A 29 -9.23 -38.59 11.69
N GLU A 30 -9.87 -37.65 12.38
CA GLU A 30 -9.41 -36.27 12.44
C GLU A 30 -8.03 -36.31 13.09
N GLU A 31 -6.97 -36.34 12.26
CA GLU A 31 -5.63 -36.02 12.73
C GLU A 31 -5.74 -34.66 13.44
N PRO A 32 -5.26 -34.53 14.69
CA PRO A 32 -5.32 -33.26 15.39
C PRO A 32 -4.56 -32.25 14.53
N ALA A 33 -5.25 -31.21 14.09
CA ALA A 33 -4.63 -30.12 13.33
C ALA A 33 -3.37 -29.68 14.06
N VAL A 34 -2.21 -29.97 13.49
CA VAL A 34 -0.94 -29.51 14.01
C VAL A 34 -1.00 -27.99 13.90
N SER A 35 -1.19 -27.31 15.04
CA SER A 35 -1.24 -25.85 15.08
C SER A 35 0.09 -25.33 14.56
N ASP A 36 0.07 -24.61 13.44
CA ASP A 36 1.23 -23.86 12.97
C ASP A 36 1.36 -22.60 13.84
N PRO A 37 2.30 -22.57 14.80
CA PRO A 37 2.34 -21.48 15.78
C PRO A 37 2.78 -20.15 15.15
N LEU A 38 3.40 -20.18 13.96
CA LEU A 38 3.78 -19.00 13.20
C LEU A 38 2.61 -18.49 12.37
N GLY A 39 1.88 -19.37 11.67
CA GLY A 39 0.63 -19.01 11.00
C GLY A 39 -0.42 -18.43 11.96
N ASP A 40 -0.57 -19.00 13.16
CA ASP A 40 -1.47 -18.47 14.19
C ASP A 40 -1.03 -17.10 14.71
N LEU A 41 0.28 -16.87 14.85
CA LEU A 41 0.82 -15.56 15.23
C LEU A 41 0.54 -14.51 14.16
N GLU A 42 0.84 -14.84 12.90
CA GLU A 42 0.63 -13.98 11.74
C GLU A 42 -0.83 -13.53 11.64
N ASN A 43 -1.75 -14.49 11.67
CA ASN A 43 -3.19 -14.22 11.58
C ASN A 43 -3.67 -13.28 12.69
N ARG A 44 -3.31 -13.56 13.94
CA ARG A 44 -3.70 -12.73 15.09
C ARG A 44 -3.08 -11.34 15.05
N PHE A 45 -1.85 -11.24 14.57
CA PHE A 45 -1.15 -9.98 14.41
C PHE A 45 -1.87 -9.09 13.37
N PHE A 46 -2.15 -9.61 12.18
CA PHE A 46 -2.81 -8.84 11.13
C PHE A 46 -4.28 -8.56 11.45
N GLU A 47 -4.97 -9.45 12.16
CA GLU A 47 -6.31 -9.19 12.69
C GLU A 47 -6.29 -7.99 13.66
N ALA A 48 -5.32 -7.93 14.58
CA ALA A 48 -5.17 -6.82 15.50
C ALA A 48 -4.86 -5.50 14.76
N LEU A 49 -3.97 -5.50 13.75
CA LEU A 49 -3.69 -4.31 12.95
C LEU A 49 -4.93 -3.84 12.17
N ALA A 50 -5.66 -4.76 11.53
CA ALA A 50 -6.88 -4.46 10.80
C ALA A 50 -7.99 -3.91 11.71
N GLY A 51 -8.00 -4.32 12.98
CA GLY A 51 -8.89 -3.81 14.02
C GLY A 51 -8.45 -2.49 14.66
N GLY A 52 -7.33 -1.89 14.24
CA GLY A 52 -6.77 -0.67 14.83
C GLY A 52 -6.14 -0.88 16.22
N GLN A 53 -5.82 -2.12 16.57
CA GLN A 53 -5.26 -2.52 17.86
C GLN A 53 -3.73 -2.66 17.78
N ALA A 54 -3.04 -1.59 17.37
CA ALA A 54 -1.59 -1.58 17.18
C ALA A 54 -0.81 -2.05 18.43
N GLY A 55 -1.26 -1.67 19.63
CA GLY A 55 -0.65 -2.11 20.89
C GLY A 55 -0.73 -3.62 21.09
N GLN A 56 -1.84 -4.26 20.71
CA GLN A 56 -1.99 -5.71 20.79
C GLN A 56 -1.10 -6.42 19.75
N ALA A 57 -1.05 -5.91 18.52
CA ALA A 57 -0.13 -6.41 17.49
C ALA A 57 1.34 -6.31 17.95
N GLU A 58 1.69 -5.19 18.58
CA GLU A 58 3.01 -4.97 19.18
C GLU A 58 3.32 -5.97 20.30
N GLU A 59 2.39 -6.21 21.22
CA GLU A 59 2.54 -7.19 22.29
C GLU A 59 2.75 -8.61 21.75
N LEU A 60 1.98 -9.01 20.73
CA LEU A 60 2.13 -10.30 20.07
C LEU A 60 3.52 -10.47 19.46
N LEU A 61 3.99 -9.45 18.73
CA LEU A 61 5.31 -9.47 18.10
C LEU A 61 6.44 -9.48 19.14
N ARG A 62 6.35 -8.66 20.19
CA ARG A 62 7.32 -8.65 21.29
C ARG A 62 7.38 -9.99 22.03
N ALA A 63 6.23 -10.61 22.28
CA ALA A 63 6.18 -11.92 22.93
C ALA A 63 6.85 -13.00 22.05
N ALA A 64 6.55 -13.02 20.75
CA ALA A 64 7.12 -13.97 19.80
C ALA A 64 8.64 -13.79 19.56
N LEU A 65 9.15 -12.56 19.69
CA LEU A 65 10.59 -12.30 19.70
C LEU A 65 11.23 -12.79 21.00
N ALA A 66 10.57 -12.57 22.14
CA ALA A 66 11.11 -12.91 23.46
C ALA A 66 11.15 -14.42 23.73
N ASP A 67 10.15 -15.17 23.23
CA ASP A 67 10.09 -16.63 23.37
C ASP A 67 10.90 -17.39 22.29
N GLY A 68 11.49 -16.66 21.34
CA GLY A 68 12.36 -17.22 20.31
C GLY A 68 11.62 -17.90 19.16
N ARG A 69 10.30 -17.72 19.01
CA ARG A 69 9.58 -18.16 17.81
C ARG A 69 10.05 -17.42 16.56
N LEU A 70 10.42 -16.15 16.70
CA LEU A 70 10.97 -15.32 15.63
C LEU A 70 12.50 -15.21 15.78
N THR A 71 13.23 -15.93 14.94
CA THR A 71 14.67 -16.20 15.11
C THR A 71 15.60 -15.44 14.17
N GLY A 72 15.07 -14.59 13.28
CA GLY A 72 15.88 -13.96 12.23
C GLY A 72 16.00 -14.78 10.94
N LYS A 73 15.37 -15.96 10.86
CA LYS A 73 15.51 -16.89 9.73
C LYS A 73 14.31 -16.94 8.79
N ASP A 74 13.17 -16.45 9.26
CA ASP A 74 11.90 -16.48 8.54
C ASP A 74 11.59 -15.08 7.98
N PRO A 75 11.24 -14.94 6.68
CA PRO A 75 10.72 -13.70 6.10
C PRO A 75 9.51 -13.12 6.84
N LEU A 76 8.70 -13.97 7.48
CA LEU A 76 7.53 -13.55 8.26
C LEU A 76 7.90 -12.50 9.31
N GLU A 77 8.98 -12.71 10.06
CA GLU A 77 9.39 -11.76 11.09
C GLU A 77 9.69 -10.37 10.50
N ALA A 78 10.34 -10.32 9.33
CA ALA A 78 10.58 -9.07 8.63
C ALA A 78 9.26 -8.39 8.23
N ASN A 79 8.29 -9.16 7.72
CA ASN A 79 6.96 -8.67 7.36
C ASN A 79 6.22 -8.08 8.57
N LEU A 80 6.24 -8.76 9.71
CA LEU A 80 5.59 -8.29 10.94
C LEU A 80 6.21 -6.97 11.44
N LEU A 81 7.55 -6.87 11.45
CA LEU A 81 8.27 -5.66 11.83
C LEU A 81 7.92 -4.47 10.91
N VAL A 82 7.92 -4.70 9.60
CA VAL A 82 7.60 -3.67 8.60
C VAL A 82 6.14 -3.24 8.69
N ALA A 83 5.21 -4.19 8.80
CA ALA A 83 3.79 -3.89 8.93
C ALA A 83 3.47 -3.06 10.17
N LEU A 84 4.06 -3.39 11.32
CA LEU A 84 3.88 -2.64 12.56
C LEU A 84 4.48 -1.22 12.45
N GLY A 85 5.69 -1.11 11.89
CA GLY A 85 6.35 0.16 11.66
C GLY A 85 5.55 1.08 10.72
N ASN A 86 5.00 0.52 9.64
CA ASN A 86 4.11 1.23 8.71
C ASN A 86 2.83 1.69 9.40
N HIS A 87 2.20 0.84 10.21
CA HIS A 87 1.00 1.21 10.96
C HIS A 87 1.26 2.40 11.90
N PHE A 88 2.35 2.36 12.67
CA PHE A 88 2.73 3.48 13.53
C PHE A 88 3.08 4.74 12.74
N CYS A 89 3.67 4.60 11.55
CA CYS A 89 3.97 5.70 10.65
C CYS A 89 2.68 6.40 10.18
N GLU A 90 1.67 5.63 9.80
CA GLU A 90 0.35 6.18 9.44
C GLU A 90 -0.34 6.85 10.62
N ALA A 91 -0.25 6.27 11.82
CA ALA A 91 -0.77 6.84 13.05
C ALA A 91 0.00 8.07 13.56
N GLY A 92 1.08 8.49 12.90
CA GLY A 92 1.91 9.63 13.32
C GLY A 92 2.82 9.34 14.53
N SER A 93 2.93 8.08 14.95
CA SER A 93 3.80 7.64 16.05
C SER A 93 5.25 7.46 15.57
N VAL A 94 5.91 8.58 15.26
CA VAL A 94 7.23 8.64 14.60
C VAL A 94 8.28 7.78 15.31
N GLY A 95 8.38 7.86 16.64
CA GLY A 95 9.36 7.11 17.41
C GLY A 95 9.16 5.60 17.32
N SER A 96 7.92 5.12 17.49
CA SER A 96 7.56 3.70 17.37
C SER A 96 7.77 3.19 15.95
N ALA A 97 7.35 3.97 14.94
CA ALA A 97 7.57 3.63 13.54
C ALA A 97 9.06 3.44 13.23
N CYS A 98 9.91 4.39 13.67
CA CYS A 98 11.35 4.33 13.46
C CYS A 98 11.94 3.10 14.13
N PHE A 99 11.58 2.83 15.39
CA PHE A 99 12.06 1.67 16.15
C PHE A 99 11.81 0.35 15.40
N TRP A 100 10.59 0.13 14.92
CA TRP A 100 10.22 -1.13 14.26
C TRP A 100 10.87 -1.28 12.87
N LEU A 101 10.89 -0.21 12.07
CA LEU A 101 11.52 -0.24 10.75
C LEU A 101 13.05 -0.38 10.83
N GLU A 102 13.70 0.28 11.80
CA GLU A 102 15.13 0.07 12.04
C GLU A 102 15.42 -1.35 12.54
N GLY A 103 14.52 -1.95 13.32
CA GLY A 103 14.60 -3.35 13.71
C GLY A 103 14.62 -4.28 12.49
N ALA A 104 13.73 -4.04 11.52
CA ALA A 104 13.69 -4.78 10.26
C ALA A 104 15.02 -4.63 9.49
N VAL A 105 15.50 -3.40 9.29
CA VAL A 105 16.76 -3.15 8.56
C VAL A 105 17.97 -3.75 9.29
N THR A 106 18.02 -3.68 10.61
CA THR A 106 19.14 -4.23 11.39
C THR A 106 19.25 -5.74 11.22
N ARG A 107 18.12 -6.44 11.13
CA ARG A 107 18.07 -7.91 11.09
C ARG A 107 18.09 -8.45 9.66
N TYR A 108 17.48 -7.73 8.72
CA TYR A 108 17.17 -8.21 7.36
C TYR A 108 17.67 -7.27 6.25
N GLY A 109 18.39 -6.21 6.59
CA GLY A 109 18.71 -5.12 5.67
C GLY A 109 19.38 -5.54 4.37
N SER A 110 20.17 -6.62 4.36
CA SER A 110 20.83 -7.15 3.18
C SER A 110 20.03 -8.20 2.40
N LEU A 111 18.88 -8.64 2.94
CA LEU A 111 18.04 -9.61 2.26
C LEU A 111 17.15 -8.92 1.21
N PRO A 112 16.81 -9.63 0.13
CA PRO A 112 15.74 -9.23 -0.78
C PRO A 112 14.43 -8.96 -0.03
N MET A 113 13.75 -7.88 -0.43
CA MET A 113 12.40 -7.54 0.03
C MET A 113 11.33 -7.86 -1.01
N ASP A 114 11.73 -8.09 -2.26
CA ASP A 114 10.89 -8.52 -3.37
C ASP A 114 11.36 -9.87 -3.94
N ASP A 115 10.47 -10.52 -4.69
CA ASP A 115 10.76 -11.82 -5.32
C ASP A 115 11.81 -11.70 -6.43
N ALA A 116 11.93 -10.52 -7.05
CA ALA A 116 12.90 -10.25 -8.10
C ALA A 116 14.34 -10.08 -7.58
N GLY A 117 14.50 -9.81 -6.29
CA GLY A 117 15.80 -9.52 -5.67
C GLY A 117 16.37 -8.15 -6.01
N GLU A 118 15.55 -7.24 -6.52
CA GLU A 118 15.99 -5.92 -7.01
C GLU A 118 16.12 -4.91 -5.88
N GLN A 119 15.31 -5.06 -4.83
CA GLN A 119 15.37 -4.22 -3.63
C GLN A 119 15.69 -5.02 -2.37
N THR A 120 16.56 -4.46 -1.55
CA THR A 120 16.82 -4.95 -0.19
C THR A 120 15.95 -4.21 0.83
N TYR A 121 15.73 -4.79 2.00
CA TYR A 121 15.06 -4.08 3.11
C TYR A 121 15.74 -2.74 3.45
N ALA A 122 17.08 -2.66 3.40
CA ALA A 122 17.80 -1.42 3.67
C ALA A 122 17.52 -0.34 2.62
N SER A 123 17.51 -0.70 1.33
CA SER A 123 17.23 0.25 0.25
C SER A 123 15.76 0.69 0.25
N ALA A 124 14.82 -0.24 0.45
CA ALA A 124 13.39 0.04 0.42
C ALA A 124 12.94 0.90 1.62
N LEU A 125 13.47 0.65 2.82
CA LEU A 125 13.04 1.35 4.04
C LEU A 125 13.88 2.59 4.36
N GLY A 126 15.07 2.73 3.77
CA GLY A 126 16.04 3.76 4.13
C GLY A 126 15.50 5.19 4.03
N ALA A 127 14.78 5.51 2.95
CA ALA A 127 14.19 6.84 2.77
C ALA A 127 13.13 7.16 3.85
N LYS A 128 12.25 6.20 4.15
CA LYS A 128 11.22 6.35 5.18
C LYS A 128 11.85 6.50 6.58
N ILE A 129 12.86 5.70 6.92
CA ILE A 129 13.58 5.80 8.19
C ILE A 129 14.29 7.15 8.32
N ALA A 130 14.96 7.62 7.27
CA ALA A 130 15.60 8.93 7.27
C ALA A 130 14.59 10.07 7.49
N TRP A 131 13.43 9.99 6.84
CA TRP A 131 12.33 10.92 7.05
C TRP A 131 11.78 10.88 8.48
N LEU A 132 11.56 9.70 9.06
CA LEU A 132 11.15 9.55 10.46
C LEU A 132 12.16 10.20 11.42
N LYS A 133 13.46 9.99 11.19
CA LYS A 133 14.55 10.62 11.98
C LYS A 133 14.58 12.14 11.88
N SER A 134 14.12 12.70 10.77
CA SER A 134 14.00 14.16 10.59
C SER A 134 12.75 14.76 11.25
N GLY A 135 11.94 13.94 11.92
CA GLY A 135 10.74 14.36 12.64
C GLY A 135 9.43 13.91 12.01
N GLY A 136 9.46 13.19 10.87
CA GLY A 136 8.27 12.55 10.32
C GLY A 136 7.18 13.52 9.86
N VAL A 137 7.55 14.70 9.35
CA VAL A 137 6.58 15.70 8.87
C VAL A 137 6.25 15.46 7.40
N ARG A 138 4.98 15.24 7.08
CA ARG A 138 4.50 15.07 5.69
C ARG A 138 4.27 16.44 5.03
N SER A 139 5.33 17.05 4.50
CA SER A 139 5.27 18.40 3.89
C SER A 139 4.49 18.46 2.56
N TRP A 140 4.23 17.31 1.93
CA TRP A 140 3.49 17.18 0.68
C TRP A 140 1.98 17.02 0.88
N VAL A 141 1.52 16.88 2.13
CA VAL A 141 0.10 16.68 2.44
C VAL A 141 -0.69 17.97 2.23
N GLU A 142 -1.83 17.83 1.56
CA GLU A 142 -2.80 18.89 1.37
C GLU A 142 -3.98 18.70 2.32
N LYS A 143 -4.59 19.80 2.79
CA LYS A 143 -5.71 19.71 3.76
C LYS A 143 -6.97 19.11 3.16
N GLU A 144 -7.25 19.46 1.91
CA GLU A 144 -8.49 19.11 1.22
C GLU A 144 -8.16 18.26 -0.02
N PRO A 145 -8.85 17.13 -0.24
CA PRO A 145 -8.54 16.23 -1.35
C PRO A 145 -8.85 16.90 -2.69
N ALA A 146 -9.90 17.72 -2.74
CA ALA A 146 -10.27 18.50 -3.91
C ALA A 146 -9.17 19.50 -4.33
N VAL A 147 -8.45 20.08 -3.36
CA VAL A 147 -7.32 20.99 -3.64
C VAL A 147 -6.15 20.21 -4.22
N LEU A 148 -5.81 19.06 -3.61
CA LEU A 148 -4.78 18.17 -4.15
C LEU A 148 -5.11 17.69 -5.55
N ALA A 149 -6.32 17.18 -5.78
CA ALA A 149 -6.74 16.68 -7.09
C ALA A 149 -6.65 17.77 -8.18
N ARG A 150 -7.11 19.01 -7.88
CA ARG A 150 -6.96 20.15 -8.80
C ARG A 150 -5.50 20.49 -9.08
N LYS A 151 -4.65 20.50 -8.05
CA LYS A 151 -3.22 20.75 -8.17
C LYS A 151 -2.55 19.71 -9.07
N LEU A 152 -2.87 18.43 -8.86
CA LEU A 152 -2.38 17.33 -9.69
C LEU A 152 -2.84 17.48 -11.14
N PHE A 153 -4.14 17.68 -11.40
CA PHE A 153 -4.65 17.82 -12.76
C PHE A 153 -4.05 19.03 -13.51
N GLN A 154 -3.87 20.16 -12.82
CA GLN A 154 -3.20 21.33 -13.40
C GLN A 154 -1.74 21.06 -13.75
N ALA A 155 -1.01 20.38 -12.84
CA ALA A 155 0.38 20.02 -13.06
C ALA A 155 0.53 19.02 -14.21
N LEU A 156 -0.32 17.99 -14.25
CA LEU A 156 -0.42 17.04 -15.36
C LEU A 156 -0.67 17.79 -16.66
N SER A 157 -1.71 18.62 -16.74
CA SER A 157 -2.06 19.37 -17.95
C SER A 157 -0.93 20.26 -18.48
N ARG A 158 -0.08 20.80 -17.59
CA ARG A 158 1.04 21.68 -17.93
C ARG A 158 2.39 20.99 -18.13
N ALA A 159 2.47 19.68 -17.89
CA ALA A 159 3.75 18.97 -17.82
C ALA A 159 4.69 19.52 -16.74
N ASP A 160 4.11 19.98 -15.63
CA ASP A 160 4.85 20.53 -14.50
C ASP A 160 5.33 19.41 -13.57
N ARG A 161 6.48 18.83 -13.90
CA ARG A 161 7.12 17.77 -13.12
C ARG A 161 7.40 18.20 -11.68
N ALA A 162 7.85 19.42 -11.46
CA ALA A 162 8.23 19.89 -10.13
C ALA A 162 7.03 19.92 -9.18
N THR A 163 5.86 20.34 -9.66
CA THR A 163 4.63 20.31 -8.85
C THR A 163 4.14 18.89 -8.60
N LEU A 164 4.24 17.98 -9.58
CA LEU A 164 3.89 16.56 -9.40
C LEU A 164 4.80 15.92 -8.35
N GLU A 165 6.10 16.10 -8.48
CA GLU A 165 7.08 15.61 -7.53
C GLU A 165 6.80 16.18 -6.13
N GLY A 166 6.61 17.49 -5.98
CA GLY A 166 6.30 18.11 -4.69
C GLY A 166 4.97 17.68 -4.06
N SER A 167 4.08 17.02 -4.80
CA SER A 167 2.77 16.55 -4.31
C SER A 167 2.71 15.04 -4.11
N LEU A 168 3.65 14.28 -4.67
CA LEU A 168 3.75 12.83 -4.50
C LEU A 168 4.33 12.49 -3.12
N ALA A 169 3.86 11.42 -2.49
CA ALA A 169 4.42 10.88 -1.26
C ALA A 169 5.89 10.47 -1.42
N LEU A 170 6.70 10.56 -0.35
CA LEU A 170 8.13 10.21 -0.44
C LEU A 170 8.41 8.70 -0.52
N PHE A 171 7.47 7.89 -0.07
CA PHE A 171 7.57 6.43 0.08
C PHE A 171 6.16 5.82 -0.03
N ASP A 172 6.08 4.49 -0.02
CA ASP A 172 4.84 3.72 -0.23
C ASP A 172 4.14 4.10 -1.53
N ILE A 173 4.95 4.28 -2.57
CA ILE A 173 4.49 4.67 -3.89
C ILE A 173 4.26 3.43 -4.70
N TYR A 174 3.23 3.46 -5.53
CA TYR A 174 2.84 2.29 -6.29
C TYR A 174 2.26 2.59 -7.65
N LEU A 175 2.37 1.58 -8.50
CA LEU A 175 1.68 1.46 -9.77
C LEU A 175 0.87 0.16 -9.73
N GLY A 176 -0.42 0.24 -10.03
CA GLY A 176 -1.30 -0.94 -10.02
C GLY A 176 -2.05 -1.10 -11.33
N TRP A 177 -2.54 -2.31 -11.56
CA TRP A 177 -3.53 -2.60 -12.59
C TRP A 177 -4.87 -2.90 -11.93
N TRP A 178 -5.95 -2.53 -12.61
CA TRP A 178 -7.30 -2.80 -12.15
C TRP A 178 -7.50 -4.31 -11.96
N GLN A 179 -7.92 -4.71 -10.76
CA GLN A 179 -8.05 -6.11 -10.31
C GLN A 179 -6.75 -6.91 -10.16
N SER A 180 -5.58 -6.28 -10.32
CA SER A 180 -4.28 -6.91 -10.07
C SER A 180 -3.64 -6.41 -8.77
N GLU A 181 -2.46 -6.94 -8.48
CA GLU A 181 -1.59 -6.51 -7.39
C GLU A 181 -1.08 -5.07 -7.63
N LEU A 182 -0.76 -4.39 -6.54
CA LEU A 182 -0.07 -3.09 -6.58
C LEU A 182 1.43 -3.34 -6.51
N GLU A 183 2.15 -2.82 -7.49
CA GLU A 183 3.60 -2.92 -7.54
C GLU A 183 4.22 -1.70 -6.85
N PRO A 184 5.11 -1.89 -5.87
CA PRO A 184 5.85 -0.80 -5.26
C PRO A 184 6.84 -0.23 -6.28
N VAL A 185 6.84 1.09 -6.45
CA VAL A 185 7.75 1.79 -7.36
C VAL A 185 8.40 2.97 -6.67
N THR A 186 9.52 3.44 -7.19
CA THR A 186 10.14 4.68 -6.76
C THR A 186 9.39 5.90 -7.32
N ARG A 187 9.67 7.06 -6.72
CA ARG A 187 9.16 8.36 -7.23
C ARG A 187 9.53 8.60 -8.68
N GLU A 188 10.79 8.32 -9.01
CA GLU A 188 11.34 8.54 -10.34
C GLU A 188 10.66 7.65 -11.37
N GLU A 189 10.49 6.36 -11.06
CA GLU A 189 9.82 5.40 -11.94
C GLU A 189 8.38 5.81 -12.23
N LEU A 190 7.60 6.19 -11.20
CA LEU A 190 6.23 6.63 -11.41
C LEU A 190 6.15 7.91 -12.26
N LEU A 191 7.01 8.89 -12.01
CA LEU A 191 7.01 10.15 -12.77
C LEU A 191 7.45 9.91 -14.23
N ALA A 192 8.50 9.12 -14.45
CA ALA A 192 8.97 8.73 -15.77
C ALA A 192 7.92 7.91 -16.54
N PHE A 193 7.19 7.04 -15.84
CA PHE A 193 6.06 6.30 -16.39
C PHE A 193 4.96 7.25 -16.91
N LEU A 194 4.56 8.24 -16.11
CA LEU A 194 3.56 9.22 -16.53
C LEU A 194 4.04 10.06 -17.72
N GLU A 195 5.30 10.46 -17.74
CA GLU A 195 5.88 11.25 -18.83
C GLU A 195 5.93 10.47 -20.15
N SER A 196 6.39 9.22 -20.11
CA SER A 196 6.52 8.36 -21.29
C SER A 196 5.17 8.00 -21.93
N HIS A 197 4.14 7.80 -21.10
CA HIS A 197 2.79 7.44 -21.52
C HIS A 197 1.85 8.62 -21.72
N ARG A 198 2.35 9.85 -21.55
CA ARG A 198 1.56 11.04 -21.83
C ARG A 198 1.07 11.04 -23.27
N GLY A 199 -0.24 11.09 -23.43
CA GLY A 199 -0.90 11.19 -24.73
C GLY A 199 -1.17 12.64 -25.11
N GLY A 200 -2.34 12.86 -25.73
CA GLY A 200 -2.77 14.17 -26.21
C GLY A 200 -3.27 15.08 -25.09
N THR A 201 -4.43 15.70 -25.31
CA THR A 201 -5.06 16.54 -24.28
C THR A 201 -5.64 15.65 -23.17
N LEU A 202 -5.16 15.84 -21.94
CA LEU A 202 -5.68 15.15 -20.78
C LEU A 202 -7.03 15.73 -20.35
N THR A 203 -7.94 14.87 -19.89
CA THR A 203 -9.25 15.29 -19.37
C THR A 203 -9.54 14.61 -18.04
N TRP A 204 -10.13 15.34 -17.10
CA TRP A 204 -10.54 14.81 -15.80
C TRP A 204 -11.99 14.32 -15.89
N ALA A 205 -12.17 13.00 -15.95
CA ALA A 205 -13.45 12.37 -16.27
C ALA A 205 -14.48 12.45 -15.13
N ASN A 206 -14.03 12.45 -13.87
CA ASN A 206 -14.88 12.43 -12.68
C ASN A 206 -14.66 13.65 -11.76
N GLU A 207 -14.39 14.82 -12.34
CA GLU A 207 -14.17 16.04 -11.55
C GLU A 207 -15.35 16.37 -10.63
N PRO A 208 -16.62 16.40 -11.10
CA PRO A 208 -17.74 16.74 -10.23
C PRO A 208 -17.85 15.80 -9.02
N GLU A 209 -17.62 14.51 -9.21
CA GLU A 209 -17.71 13.49 -8.16
C GLU A 209 -16.60 13.67 -7.13
N VAL A 210 -15.36 13.87 -7.56
CA VAL A 210 -14.22 14.06 -6.64
C VAL A 210 -14.35 15.37 -5.87
N ILE A 211 -14.84 16.44 -6.52
CA ILE A 211 -15.02 17.75 -5.87
C ILE A 211 -16.22 17.74 -4.92
N ALA A 212 -17.30 17.02 -5.24
CA ALA A 212 -18.48 16.92 -4.39
C ALA A 212 -18.31 15.94 -3.22
N GLN A 213 -17.32 15.04 -3.27
CA GLN A 213 -17.04 14.12 -2.19
C GLN A 213 -16.65 14.88 -0.93
N SER A 214 -17.51 14.79 0.09
CA SER A 214 -17.13 15.13 1.45
C SER A 214 -16.15 14.07 1.96
N PRO A 215 -15.04 14.45 2.59
CA PRO A 215 -14.16 13.54 3.32
C PRO A 215 -14.98 12.60 4.22
N LYS A 216 -15.09 11.32 3.87
CA LYS A 216 -15.78 10.32 4.69
C LYS A 216 -14.78 9.22 5.06
N GLY A 217 -14.20 9.37 6.25
CA GLY A 217 -13.31 8.37 6.85
C GLY A 217 -12.07 8.09 6.00
N ASP A 218 -11.60 6.84 6.06
CA ASP A 218 -10.34 6.38 5.47
C ASP A 218 -10.48 5.99 3.98
N THR A 219 -11.41 6.61 3.26
CA THR A 219 -11.72 6.22 1.87
C THR A 219 -10.73 6.88 0.91
N VAL A 220 -10.03 6.05 0.13
CA VAL A 220 -9.17 6.50 -0.99
C VAL A 220 -10.05 7.13 -2.07
N ILE A 221 -9.62 8.30 -2.56
CA ILE A 221 -10.26 9.02 -3.66
C ILE A 221 -9.48 8.75 -4.93
N TYR A 222 -10.19 8.35 -5.99
CA TYR A 222 -9.58 8.10 -7.30
C TYR A 222 -9.94 9.23 -8.27
N MET A 223 -8.93 10.00 -8.67
CA MET A 223 -9.05 11.01 -9.73
C MET A 223 -8.84 10.34 -11.08
N ASN A 224 -9.86 10.33 -11.93
CA ASN A 224 -9.85 9.60 -13.19
C ASN A 224 -9.43 10.50 -14.35
N ILE A 225 -8.26 10.24 -14.93
CA ILE A 225 -7.70 11.06 -16.02
C ILE A 225 -7.64 10.24 -17.31
N ARG A 226 -8.25 10.76 -18.36
CA ARG A 226 -8.23 10.19 -19.72
C ARG A 226 -7.27 10.95 -20.63
N GLY A 227 -6.94 10.34 -21.76
CA GLY A 227 -6.12 10.95 -22.82
C GLY A 227 -4.66 10.50 -22.78
N TRP A 228 -4.35 9.46 -22.02
CA TRP A 228 -3.05 8.78 -22.02
C TRP A 228 -2.86 8.00 -23.33
N LYS A 229 -1.61 7.72 -23.69
CA LYS A 229 -1.32 6.70 -24.71
C LYS A 229 -1.89 5.36 -24.24
N ASP A 230 -2.18 4.47 -25.18
CA ASP A 230 -2.54 3.10 -24.83
C ASP A 230 -1.40 2.46 -24.03
N ILE A 231 -1.71 2.03 -22.80
CA ILE A 231 -0.84 1.31 -21.89
C ILE A 231 -1.47 -0.06 -21.71
N GLU A 232 -1.03 -1.04 -22.49
CA GLU A 232 -1.53 -2.41 -22.37
C GLU A 232 -3.07 -2.52 -22.49
N GLY A 233 -3.67 -1.70 -23.36
CA GLY A 233 -5.12 -1.63 -23.54
C GLY A 233 -5.84 -0.60 -22.66
N TYR A 234 -5.13 0.11 -21.77
CA TYR A 234 -5.67 1.16 -20.92
C TYR A 234 -5.30 2.55 -21.44
N SER A 235 -6.29 3.44 -21.60
CA SER A 235 -6.08 4.86 -21.95
C SER A 235 -6.49 5.81 -20.83
N ASN A 236 -6.73 5.24 -19.66
CA ASN A 236 -7.31 5.86 -18.49
C ASN A 236 -6.48 5.49 -17.25
N ILE A 237 -6.07 6.52 -16.50
CA ILE A 237 -5.25 6.36 -15.29
C ILE A 237 -5.99 6.99 -14.12
N GLN A 238 -6.14 6.20 -13.05
CA GLN A 238 -6.73 6.63 -11.79
C GLN A 238 -5.60 7.03 -10.83
N PHE A 239 -5.61 8.27 -10.36
CA PHE A 239 -4.66 8.76 -9.35
C PHE A 239 -5.25 8.53 -7.97
N ALA A 240 -4.53 7.79 -7.13
CA ALA A 240 -5.00 7.41 -5.80
C ALA A 240 -4.57 8.44 -4.75
N ILE A 241 -5.56 9.15 -4.22
CA ILE A 241 -5.42 10.17 -3.19
C ILE A 241 -5.88 9.58 -1.86
N HIS A 242 -4.94 9.41 -0.94
CA HIS A 242 -5.13 8.73 0.35
C HIS A 242 -5.34 9.74 1.47
N PRO A 243 -6.28 9.48 2.40
CA PRO A 243 -6.33 10.22 3.65
C PRO A 243 -5.16 9.83 4.54
N VAL A 244 -4.64 10.80 5.30
CA VAL A 244 -3.62 10.57 6.32
C VAL A 244 -4.28 10.63 7.69
N ALA A 245 -3.99 9.67 8.58
CA ALA A 245 -4.66 9.60 9.89
C ALA A 245 -4.39 10.84 10.77
N ALA A 246 -3.22 11.46 10.63
CA ALA A 246 -2.87 12.73 11.26
C ALA A 246 -3.61 13.96 10.66
N GLY A 247 -4.40 13.75 9.61
CA GLY A 247 -5.15 14.77 8.90
C GLY A 247 -4.54 15.13 7.54
N GLY A 248 -5.42 15.47 6.60
CA GLY A 248 -5.05 15.82 5.23
C GLY A 248 -4.98 14.62 4.29
N TRP A 249 -4.47 14.88 3.09
CA TRP A 249 -4.51 14.01 1.93
C TRP A 249 -3.20 14.05 1.16
N GLU A 250 -2.81 12.92 0.59
CA GLU A 250 -1.60 12.79 -0.22
C GLU A 250 -1.82 11.88 -1.42
N TRP A 251 -1.01 12.08 -2.45
CA TRP A 251 -0.99 11.21 -3.62
C TRP A 251 0.08 10.13 -3.41
N ARG A 252 -0.31 8.85 -3.50
CA ARG A 252 0.63 7.72 -3.35
C ARG A 252 0.93 7.00 -4.65
N GLY A 253 0.06 7.05 -5.64
CA GLY A 253 0.27 6.20 -6.81
C GLY A 253 -0.83 6.29 -7.82
N ILE A 254 -0.76 5.39 -8.78
CA ILE A 254 -1.75 5.27 -9.84
C ILE A 254 -2.24 3.84 -9.97
N VAL A 255 -3.44 3.71 -10.53
CA VAL A 255 -4.01 2.44 -10.97
C VAL A 255 -4.44 2.60 -12.43
N LEU A 256 -3.94 1.72 -13.28
CA LEU A 256 -4.39 1.57 -14.67
C LEU A 256 -5.73 0.85 -14.65
N GLY A 257 -6.77 1.37 -15.27
CA GLY A 257 -8.07 0.71 -15.17
C GLY A 257 -9.10 1.08 -16.21
N GLU A 258 -10.11 0.21 -16.32
CA GLU A 258 -11.23 0.40 -17.23
C GLU A 258 -12.13 1.57 -16.80
N ASP A 259 -12.69 2.24 -17.81
CA ASP A 259 -13.72 3.25 -17.62
C ASP A 259 -14.94 2.61 -16.94
N GLN A 260 -15.23 2.98 -15.69
CA GLN A 260 -16.47 2.55 -15.02
C GLN A 260 -17.76 3.02 -15.72
N THR A 261 -17.66 3.79 -16.81
CA THR A 261 -18.79 4.16 -17.66
C THR A 261 -19.20 3.07 -18.66
N ALA A 262 -18.46 1.96 -18.80
CA ALA A 262 -18.77 0.92 -19.80
C ALA A 262 -19.67 -0.24 -19.30
N SER A 263 -20.08 -0.28 -18.03
CA SER A 263 -20.93 -1.36 -17.48
C SER A 263 -22.43 -1.02 -17.39
N SER A 264 -22.94 -0.23 -18.34
CA SER A 264 -24.39 -0.05 -18.51
C SER A 264 -24.84 -0.49 -19.90
N THR A 265 -24.74 -1.79 -20.16
CA THR A 265 -25.67 -2.45 -21.09
C THR A 265 -26.26 -3.66 -20.37
N PRO A 266 -27.59 -3.75 -20.21
CA PRO A 266 -28.26 -4.81 -19.47
C PRO A 266 -28.14 -6.19 -20.14
#